data_AF-A0A946TNV6-F1
#
_entry.id   AF-A0A946TNV6-F1
#
_cell.length_a   1.000
_cell.length_b   1.000
_cell.length_c   1.000
_cell.angle_alpha   90.00
_cell.angle_beta   90.00
_cell.angle_gamma   90.00
#
_symmetry.space_group_name_H-M   'P 1'
#
loop_
_entity.id
_entity.type
_entity.pdbx_description
1 polymer ?
#
loop_
_entity_poly.entity_id
_entity_poly.type
_entity_poly.pdbx_seq_one_letter_code
_entity_poly.pdbx_strand_id
1 'polypeptide(L)'
;MSSHRKLKSWMFKLPTMLNCAEAEELMHDHHEGDLPANRRWRLNLHLKLCRECTSYLAAYENSIALGQSAHSDVEPADDLPDDLVAKITAAREQK
;
A
#
# COMPACT_ATOMS: atom_id res chain seq x y z
N MET A 1 -26.13 6.49 -13.08
CA MET A 1 -24.96 6.06 -12.27
C MET A 1 -25.20 4.64 -11.76
N SER A 2 -24.54 3.62 -12.31
CA SER A 2 -24.38 2.24 -11.73
C SER A 2 -23.82 1.19 -12.73
N SER A 3 -23.03 1.58 -13.73
CA SER A 3 -22.40 0.58 -14.64
C SER A 3 -21.24 -0.21 -14.00
N HIS A 4 -20.67 0.28 -12.89
CA HIS A 4 -19.50 -0.36 -12.26
C HIS A 4 -19.83 -1.61 -11.43
N ARG A 5 -21.08 -1.75 -10.94
CA ARG A 5 -21.50 -2.87 -10.08
C ARG A 5 -21.54 -4.21 -10.82
N LYS A 6 -21.79 -4.21 -12.13
CA LYS A 6 -21.82 -5.43 -12.96
C LYS A 6 -20.41 -5.92 -13.35
N LEU A 7 -19.46 -5.00 -13.57
CA LEU A 7 -18.06 -5.35 -13.85
C LEU A 7 -17.38 -5.98 -12.61
N LYS A 8 -17.66 -5.41 -11.43
CA LYS A 8 -17.20 -5.96 -10.14
C LYS A 8 -17.50 -7.45 -10.04
N SER A 9 -18.77 -7.84 -10.24
CA SER A 9 -19.22 -9.23 -10.08
C SER A 9 -18.67 -10.21 -11.13
N TRP A 10 -18.29 -9.74 -12.32
CA TRP A 10 -17.78 -10.61 -13.39
C TRP A 10 -16.29 -10.92 -13.25
N MET A 11 -15.48 -9.97 -12.73
CA MET A 11 -14.04 -10.18 -12.49
C MET A 11 -13.74 -11.23 -11.40
N PHE A 12 -14.69 -11.51 -10.49
CA PHE A 12 -14.57 -12.58 -9.46
C PHE A 12 -14.54 -14.00 -10.04
N LYS A 13 -14.88 -14.21 -11.32
CA LYS A 13 -15.01 -15.56 -11.91
C LYS A 13 -13.73 -16.07 -12.60
N LEU A 14 -12.65 -15.29 -12.57
CA LEU A 14 -11.36 -15.71 -13.11
C LEU A 14 -10.44 -16.14 -11.95
N PRO A 15 -9.99 -17.40 -11.88
CA PRO A 15 -9.25 -17.95 -10.73
C PRO A 15 -7.89 -17.28 -10.48
N THR A 16 -7.42 -16.42 -11.38
CA THR A 16 -6.16 -15.68 -11.29
C THR A 16 -6.34 -14.17 -11.02
N MET A 17 -7.57 -13.67 -10.99
CA MET A 17 -7.89 -12.26 -10.75
C MET A 17 -8.16 -11.99 -9.28
N LEU A 18 -7.53 -10.96 -8.74
CA LEU A 18 -7.85 -10.45 -7.41
C LEU A 18 -9.23 -9.83 -7.42
N ASN A 19 -9.96 -10.00 -6.32
CA ASN A 19 -11.10 -9.16 -6.01
C ASN A 19 -10.67 -7.83 -5.37
N CYS A 20 -11.62 -6.91 -5.18
CA CYS A 20 -11.31 -5.58 -4.64
C CYS A 20 -10.77 -5.64 -3.20
N ALA A 21 -11.29 -6.52 -2.34
CA ALA A 21 -10.80 -6.66 -0.97
C ALA A 21 -9.37 -7.23 -0.94
N GLU A 22 -9.10 -8.27 -1.74
CA GLU A 22 -7.74 -8.80 -1.90
C GLU A 22 -6.79 -7.75 -2.49
N ALA A 23 -7.26 -6.92 -3.42
CA ALA A 23 -6.46 -5.84 -3.97
C ALA A 23 -6.11 -4.79 -2.91
N GLU A 24 -7.08 -4.41 -2.06
CA GLU A 24 -6.88 -3.48 -0.93
C GLU A 24 -5.87 -4.02 0.09
N GLU A 25 -5.93 -5.31 0.43
CA GLU A 25 -4.95 -5.95 1.33
C GLU A 25 -3.52 -5.84 0.78
N LEU A 26 -3.33 -5.98 -0.54
CA LEU A 26 -2.01 -5.86 -1.15
C LEU A 26 -1.50 -4.42 -1.28
N MET A 27 -2.34 -3.39 -1.07
CA MET A 27 -1.91 -1.99 -1.23
C MET A 27 -0.95 -1.54 -0.15
N HIS A 28 -1.05 -2.09 1.06
CA HIS A 28 -0.13 -1.80 2.15
C HIS A 28 1.29 -2.31 1.83
N ASP A 29 1.43 -3.61 1.57
CA ASP A 29 2.69 -4.23 1.14
C ASP A 29 3.25 -3.59 -0.15
N HIS A 30 2.35 -3.12 -1.04
CA HIS A 30 2.75 -2.39 -2.25
C HIS A 30 3.44 -1.07 -1.90
N HIS A 31 2.87 -0.29 -0.98
CA HIS A 31 3.41 0.97 -0.52
C HIS A 31 4.75 0.79 0.21
N GLU A 32 4.88 -0.25 1.04
CA GLU A 32 6.13 -0.56 1.76
C GLU A 32 7.23 -1.13 0.84
N GLY A 33 6.90 -1.46 -0.40
CA GLY A 33 7.84 -2.02 -1.37
C GLY A 33 8.14 -3.51 -1.19
N ASP A 34 7.53 -4.17 -0.19
CA ASP A 34 7.76 -5.57 0.18
C ASP A 34 6.87 -6.56 -0.60
N LEU A 35 6.05 -6.07 -1.53
CA LEU A 35 5.16 -6.93 -2.30
C LEU A 35 5.92 -7.81 -3.33
N PRO A 36 5.84 -9.15 -3.24
CA PRO A 36 6.48 -10.05 -4.19
C PRO A 36 6.02 -9.82 -5.63
N ALA A 37 6.90 -10.03 -6.61
CA ALA A 37 6.68 -9.69 -8.01
C ALA A 37 5.39 -10.29 -8.61
N ASN A 38 5.05 -11.53 -8.26
CA ASN A 38 3.83 -12.20 -8.70
C ASN A 38 2.54 -11.57 -8.14
N ARG A 39 2.58 -11.04 -6.92
CA ARG A 39 1.45 -10.34 -6.28
C ARG A 39 1.34 -8.92 -6.84
N ARG A 40 2.47 -8.24 -7.02
CA ARG A 40 2.52 -6.91 -7.67
C ARG A 40 1.94 -6.95 -9.08
N TRP A 41 2.26 -7.98 -9.87
CA TRP A 41 1.69 -8.13 -11.22
C TRP A 41 0.17 -8.29 -11.20
N ARG A 42 -0.38 -9.10 -10.28
CA ARG A 42 -1.83 -9.30 -10.13
C ARG A 42 -2.55 -8.03 -9.67
N LEU A 43 -1.96 -7.30 -8.71
CA LEU A 43 -2.48 -6.01 -8.26
C LEU A 43 -2.52 -5.00 -9.41
N ASN A 44 -1.42 -4.87 -10.16
CA ASN A 44 -1.34 -3.98 -11.32
C ASN A 44 -2.38 -4.33 -12.39
N LEU A 45 -2.61 -5.62 -12.65
CA LEU A 45 -3.66 -6.06 -13.57
C LEU A 45 -5.06 -5.64 -13.08
N HIS A 46 -5.32 -5.78 -11.78
CA HIS A 46 -6.59 -5.35 -11.19
C HIS A 46 -6.79 -3.84 -11.31
N LEU A 47 -5.78 -3.02 -10.97
CA LEU A 47 -5.85 -1.55 -11.05
C LEU A 47 -6.09 -1.04 -12.48
N LYS A 48 -5.56 -1.73 -13.50
CA LYS A 48 -5.85 -1.40 -14.90
C LYS A 48 -7.31 -1.58 -15.29
N LEU A 49 -8.04 -2.46 -14.59
CA LEU A 49 -9.41 -2.84 -14.93
C LEU A 49 -10.45 -2.24 -13.97
N CYS A 50 -10.07 -1.97 -12.71
CA CYS A 50 -10.94 -1.45 -11.68
C CYS A 50 -10.59 0.00 -11.33
N ARG A 51 -11.36 0.94 -11.91
CA ARG A 51 -11.19 2.38 -11.64
C ARG A 51 -11.36 2.74 -10.16
N GLU A 52 -12.21 2.02 -9.43
CA GLU A 52 -12.45 2.32 -8.01
C GLU A 52 -11.25 1.99 -7.14
N CYS A 53 -10.63 0.82 -7.34
CA CYS A 53 -9.40 0.46 -6.64
C CYS A 53 -8.24 1.39 -7.00
N THR A 54 -8.18 1.88 -8.25
CA THR A 54 -7.20 2.91 -8.64
C THR A 54 -7.44 4.24 -7.94
N SER A 55 -8.69 4.69 -7.83
CA SER A 55 -9.01 5.90 -7.06
C SER A 55 -8.75 5.73 -5.57
N TYR A 56 -9.00 4.53 -5.04
CA TYR A 56 -8.75 4.21 -3.64
C TYR A 56 -7.25 4.22 -3.34
N LEU A 57 -6.42 3.60 -4.19
CA LEU A 57 -4.96 3.62 -4.05
C LEU A 57 -4.42 5.05 -4.04
N ALA A 58 -4.88 5.90 -4.96
CA ALA A 58 -4.46 7.31 -5.00
C ALA A 58 -4.88 8.07 -3.72
N ALA A 59 -6.08 7.81 -3.19
CA ALA A 59 -6.55 8.42 -1.94
C ALA A 59 -5.75 7.91 -0.73
N TYR A 60 -5.41 6.62 -0.71
CA TYR A 60 -4.56 6.00 0.31
C TYR A 60 -3.16 6.61 0.33
N GLU A 61 -2.49 6.69 -0.83
CA GLU A 61 -1.17 7.33 -0.97
C GLU A 61 -1.21 8.79 -0.53
N ASN A 62 -2.25 9.53 -0.89
CA ASN A 62 -2.43 10.91 -0.45
C ASN A 62 -2.61 11.02 1.07
N SER A 63 -3.34 10.09 1.70
CA SER A 63 -3.52 10.10 3.15
C SER A 63 -2.19 9.87 3.89
N ILE A 64 -1.32 9.03 3.35
CA ILE A 64 0.03 8.81 3.89
C ILE A 64 0.87 10.07 3.71
N ALA A 65 0.85 10.67 2.52
CA ALA A 65 1.60 11.90 2.24
C ALA A 65 1.16 13.06 3.15
N LEU A 66 -0.14 13.19 3.41
CA LEU A 66 -0.67 14.18 4.36
C LEU A 66 -0.24 13.89 5.80
N GLY A 67 -0.20 12.62 6.21
CA GLY A 67 0.33 12.24 7.52
C GLY A 67 1.81 12.59 7.67
N GLN A 68 2.62 12.31 6.65
CA GLN A 68 4.03 12.67 6.62
C GLN A 68 4.25 14.19 6.64
N SER A 69 3.46 14.94 5.86
CA SER A 69 3.57 16.39 5.79
C SER A 69 3.18 17.07 7.10
N ALA A 70 2.20 16.54 7.83
CA ALA A 70 1.80 17.04 9.15
C ALA A 70 2.94 17.00 10.19
N HIS A 71 3.96 16.16 9.98
CA HIS A 71 5.13 16.03 10.83
C HIS A 71 6.42 16.56 10.18
N SER A 72 6.35 17.14 8.98
CA SER A 72 7.53 17.58 8.22
C SER A 72 8.18 18.85 8.79
N ASP A 73 7.47 19.61 9.62
CA ASP A 73 8.00 20.79 10.34
C ASP A 73 8.64 20.42 11.71
N VAL A 74 8.72 19.13 12.03
CA VAL A 74 9.44 18.67 13.23
C VAL A 74 10.90 18.54 12.85
N GLU A 75 11.73 19.47 13.35
CA GLU A 75 13.17 19.35 13.25
C GLU A 75 13.62 17.98 13.80
N PRO A 76 14.57 17.29 13.15
CA PRO A 76 15.16 16.08 13.70
C PRO A 76 15.58 16.36 15.13
N ALA A 77 15.22 15.50 16.08
CA ALA A 77 15.66 15.67 17.45
C ALA A 77 17.20 15.61 17.47
N ASP A 78 17.84 16.73 17.82
CA ASP A 78 19.30 16.82 17.93
C ASP A 78 19.85 15.83 18.98
N ASP A 79 19.02 15.45 19.95
CA ASP A 79 19.34 14.54 21.05
C ASP A 79 18.73 13.13 20.87
N LEU A 80 18.88 12.53 19.70
CA LEU A 80 18.56 11.10 19.54
C LEU A 80 19.57 10.24 20.34
N PRO A 81 19.13 9.45 21.34
CA PRO A 81 20.07 8.68 22.15
C PRO A 81 20.76 7.57 21.34
N ASP A 82 22.08 7.51 21.36
CA ASP A 82 22.87 6.49 20.65
C ASP A 82 22.47 5.06 21.01
N ASP A 83 22.09 4.81 22.27
CA ASP A 83 21.59 3.51 22.74
C ASP A 83 20.31 3.07 21.99
N LEU A 84 19.44 4.02 21.64
CA LEU A 84 18.22 3.73 20.88
C LEU A 84 18.56 3.37 19.42
N VAL A 85 19.46 4.12 18.79
CA VAL A 85 19.92 3.84 17.41
C VAL A 85 20.59 2.47 17.34
N ALA A 86 21.44 2.15 18.31
CA ALA A 86 22.13 0.86 18.40
C ALA A 86 21.14 -0.30 18.55
N LYS A 87 20.16 -0.17 19.45
CA LYS A 87 19.12 -1.21 19.67
C LYS A 87 18.25 -1.43 18.44
N ILE A 88 17.82 -0.37 17.77
CA ILE A 88 16.99 -0.48 16.55
C ILE A 88 17.78 -1.14 15.42
N THR A 89 19.03 -0.74 15.22
CA THR A 89 19.89 -1.30 14.16
C THR A 89 20.14 -2.78 14.38
N ALA A 90 20.53 -3.16 15.60
CA ALA A 90 20.75 -4.56 15.96
C ALA A 90 19.50 -5.44 15.78
N ALA A 91 18.30 -4.90 16.01
CA ALA A 91 17.05 -5.64 15.81
C ALA A 91 16.73 -5.88 14.32
N ARG A 92 17.13 -4.97 13.42
CA ARG A 92 16.92 -5.12 11.98
C ARG A 92 17.85 -6.15 11.35
N GLU A 93 19.05 -6.33 11.88
CA GLU A 93 20.05 -7.31 11.40
C GLU A 93 19.73 -8.76 11.82
N GLN A 94 18.83 -8.95 12.79
CA GLN A 94 18.40 -10.26 13.29
C GLN A 94 17.19 -10.85 12.52
N LYS A 95 16.61 -10.10 11.59
CA LYS A 95 15.49 -10.52 10.73
C LYS A 95 16.00 -10.92 9.35
#